data_AF-A0A3M2ENF3-F1
#
_entry.id   AF-A0A3M2ENF3-F1
#
_cell.length_a   1.000
_cell.length_b   1.000
_cell.length_c   1.000
_cell.angle_alpha   90.00
_cell.angle_beta   90.00
_cell.angle_gamma   90.00
#
_symmetry.space_group_name_H-M   'P 1'
#
loop_
_entity.id
_entity.type
_entity.pdbx_description
1 polymer ?
#
loop_
_entity_poly.entity_id
_entity_poly.type
_entity_poly.pdbx_seq_one_letter_code
_entity_poly.pdbx_strand_id
1 'polypeptide(L)'
;MPESSPESTAVQMATHRALVGDALDVLYRVLRPYVEREMRAVHGDRWERVARGILHGRPPSTWDTSDLLAIIYDQFFKVFRDLGHEGRSRVSLLREVRKTWAHQGDLTMAETRRALETAILLLRAIGAHDEADRLEPHVVEMMQQEVQRKRDVLPAPEPSTLLDRSLTRVRALFQRAPAEPLEFRRAILDDVERAAEPHRRHFAFNRLTIHLLAESNRTRHLFEAALEGPDEPFSDAVHRRLADARIPVPEPLQVRWRFYRSIPERLTGCFGERPFYVEFTRRRTATTATLTVLKGRTPKTRYVVKSRQTLTIGRLEEVVDERGRIVRRNALAFADYEDETLPPEERAILETVSRIHARIGFDEAAGVFRVHDDQSTWGTSVVRTHLHVPIAVRQQPVALQDGDLIYFGKACVRFNTGGRRRTG
;
A
#
# COMPACT_ATOMS: atom_id res chain seq x y z
N MET A 1 -44.34 -10.14 44.17
CA MET A 1 -43.64 -8.96 44.70
C MET A 1 -42.88 -9.42 45.94
N PRO A 2 -41.55 -9.30 45.97
CA PRO A 2 -40.83 -8.09 45.61
C PRO A 2 -40.04 -8.20 44.31
N GLU A 3 -39.97 -7.06 43.63
CA GLU A 3 -39.16 -6.78 42.45
C GLU A 3 -37.68 -6.77 42.84
N SER A 4 -36.89 -7.58 42.14
CA SER A 4 -35.43 -7.43 42.11
C SER A 4 -35.09 -6.33 41.11
N SER A 5 -34.66 -5.18 41.64
CA SER A 5 -34.15 -4.00 40.95
C SER A 5 -33.19 -4.30 39.80
N PRO A 6 -33.27 -3.58 38.66
CA PRO A 6 -32.29 -3.67 37.58
C PRO A 6 -31.08 -2.78 37.90
N GLU A 7 -30.36 -3.08 38.98
CA GLU A 7 -29.08 -2.46 39.33
C GLU A 7 -27.96 -3.49 39.09
N SER A 8 -27.63 -3.80 37.83
CA SER A 8 -26.42 -4.62 37.59
C SER A 8 -25.80 -4.63 36.18
N THR A 9 -26.16 -3.75 35.24
CA THR A 9 -25.41 -3.70 33.96
C THR A 9 -25.48 -2.35 33.26
N ALA A 10 -25.15 -1.27 33.96
CA ALA A 10 -24.65 -0.08 33.28
C ALA A 10 -23.15 -0.27 33.06
N VAL A 11 -22.78 -0.89 31.93
CA VAL A 11 -21.39 -0.83 31.45
C VAL A 11 -21.10 0.66 31.21
N GLN A 12 -20.33 1.27 32.11
CA GLN A 12 -19.91 2.66 32.01
C GLN A 12 -19.20 2.84 30.66
N MET A 13 -19.78 3.63 29.75
CA MET A 13 -19.08 4.08 28.55
C MET A 13 -17.94 5.00 29.00
N ALA A 14 -16.72 4.47 29.06
CA ALA A 14 -15.53 5.25 29.34
C ALA A 14 -15.40 6.38 28.30
N THR A 15 -15.23 7.62 28.76
CA THR A 15 -15.03 8.75 27.85
C THR A 15 -13.73 8.56 27.06
N HIS A 16 -13.67 9.05 25.82
CA HIS A 16 -12.46 8.99 24.98
C HIS A 16 -11.20 9.48 25.72
N ARG A 17 -11.36 10.53 26.53
CA ARG A 17 -10.32 11.07 27.38
C ARG A 17 -9.84 10.08 28.45
N ALA A 18 -10.75 9.36 29.10
CA ALA A 18 -10.39 8.34 30.10
C ALA A 18 -9.57 7.21 29.45
N LEU A 19 -10.02 6.71 28.29
CA LEU A 19 -9.29 5.65 27.56
C LEU A 19 -7.87 6.06 27.16
N VAL A 20 -7.68 7.30 26.67
CA VAL A 20 -6.32 7.80 26.39
C VAL A 20 -5.51 7.97 27.67
N GLY A 21 -6.13 8.43 28.77
CA GLY A 21 -5.49 8.52 30.07
C GLY A 21 -4.94 7.18 30.54
N ASP A 22 -5.78 6.15 30.52
CA ASP A 22 -5.41 4.79 30.94
C ASP A 22 -4.25 4.24 30.10
N ALA A 23 -4.25 4.48 28.79
CA ALA A 23 -3.15 4.09 27.92
C ALA A 23 -1.85 4.86 28.19
N LEU A 24 -1.94 6.17 28.51
CA LEU A 24 -0.79 6.97 28.92
C LEU A 24 -0.21 6.48 30.26
N ASP A 25 -1.05 6.01 31.18
CA ASP A 25 -0.62 5.45 32.46
C ASP A 25 0.04 4.07 32.31
N VAL A 26 -0.48 3.23 31.41
CA VAL A 26 0.19 1.98 31.00
C VAL A 26 1.56 2.29 30.39
N LEU A 27 1.62 3.24 29.46
CA LEU A 27 2.88 3.67 28.85
C LEU A 27 3.86 4.21 29.89
N TYR A 28 3.42 5.01 30.87
CA TYR A 28 4.29 5.50 31.93
C TYR A 28 4.97 4.35 32.68
N ARG A 29 4.18 3.36 33.13
CA ARG A 29 4.67 2.22 33.92
C ARG A 29 5.70 1.38 33.17
N VAL A 30 5.53 1.20 31.86
CA VAL A 30 6.44 0.39 31.04
C VAL A 30 7.64 1.19 30.56
N LEU A 31 7.43 2.42 30.08
CA LEU A 31 8.49 3.26 29.53
C LEU A 31 9.47 3.69 30.61
N ARG A 32 9.03 3.84 31.86
CA ARG A 32 9.91 4.28 32.95
C ARG A 32 11.12 3.35 33.16
N PRO A 33 10.95 2.05 33.46
CA PRO A 33 12.07 1.13 33.60
C PRO A 33 12.80 0.87 32.29
N TYR A 34 12.09 0.91 31.14
CA TYR A 34 12.71 0.76 29.82
C TYR A 34 13.71 1.89 29.53
N VAL A 35 13.28 3.15 29.65
CA VAL A 35 14.13 4.33 29.42
C VAL A 35 15.33 4.32 30.34
N GLU A 36 15.14 4.00 31.62
CA GLU A 36 16.23 3.92 32.58
C GLU A 36 17.27 2.86 32.18
N ARG A 37 16.82 1.66 31.79
CA ARG A 37 17.71 0.57 31.35
C ARG A 37 18.52 0.97 30.12
N GLU A 38 17.86 1.44 29.07
CA GLU A 38 18.52 1.79 27.81
C GLU A 38 19.45 3.00 27.97
N MET A 39 19.01 4.04 28.70
CA MET A 39 19.84 5.22 28.96
C MET A 39 21.06 4.88 29.82
N ARG A 40 20.92 4.01 30.82
CA ARG A 40 22.04 3.56 31.65
C ARG A 40 23.01 2.69 30.85
N ALA A 41 22.51 1.85 29.94
CA ALA A 41 23.37 1.03 29.06
C ALA A 41 24.32 1.88 28.20
N VAL A 42 23.86 3.05 27.73
CA VAL A 42 24.67 3.94 26.88
C VAL A 42 25.46 4.99 27.67
N HIS A 43 24.88 5.57 28.72
CA HIS A 43 25.46 6.72 29.43
C HIS A 43 26.03 6.39 30.81
N GLY A 44 25.90 5.14 31.28
CA GLY A 44 26.34 4.69 32.61
C GLY A 44 25.66 5.47 33.75
N ASP A 45 26.38 5.71 34.84
CA ASP A 45 25.86 6.42 36.03
C ASP A 45 25.41 7.86 35.75
N ARG A 46 25.81 8.43 34.60
CA ARG A 46 25.47 9.80 34.20
C ARG A 46 24.14 9.90 33.45
N TRP A 47 23.45 8.78 33.22
CA TRP A 47 22.22 8.74 32.44
C TRP A 47 21.15 9.72 32.95
N GLU A 48 21.00 9.82 34.27
CA GLU A 48 20.01 10.71 34.89
C GLU A 48 20.35 12.19 34.62
N ARG A 49 21.63 12.56 34.70
CA ARG A 49 22.08 13.92 34.37
C ARG A 49 21.79 14.28 32.91
N VAL A 50 21.95 13.32 31.99
CA VAL A 50 21.60 13.51 30.56
C VAL A 50 20.10 13.70 30.39
N ALA A 51 19.28 12.81 30.98
CA ALA A 51 17.83 12.90 30.93
C ALA A 51 17.30 14.22 31.54
N ARG A 52 17.85 14.66 32.67
CA ARG A 52 17.54 15.95 33.28
C ARG A 52 17.93 17.13 32.39
N GLY A 53 19.01 17.04 31.63
CA GLY A 53 19.39 18.06 30.65
C GLY A 53 18.30 18.29 29.58
N ILE A 54 17.66 17.22 29.12
CA ILE A 54 16.54 17.26 28.17
C ILE A 54 15.28 17.85 28.82
N LEU A 55 15.07 17.55 30.10
CA LEU A 55 13.88 17.95 30.86
C LEU A 55 14.10 19.21 31.72
N HIS A 56 15.02 20.08 31.32
CA HIS A 56 15.30 21.37 31.98
C HIS A 56 15.53 21.26 33.51
N GLY A 57 16.20 20.20 33.95
CA GLY A 57 16.59 19.99 35.34
C GLY A 57 15.55 19.30 36.22
N ARG A 58 14.35 19.01 35.71
CA ARG A 58 13.26 18.37 36.48
C ARG A 58 13.68 17.04 37.09
N PRO A 59 13.39 16.79 38.39
CA PRO A 59 13.83 15.58 39.07
C PRO A 59 13.05 14.34 38.60
N PRO A 60 13.66 13.14 38.59
CA PRO A 60 13.00 11.92 38.12
C PRO A 60 11.71 11.54 38.83
N SER A 61 11.52 11.97 40.09
CA SER A 61 10.29 11.75 40.84
C SER A 61 9.07 12.46 40.23
N THR A 62 9.28 13.47 39.38
CA THR A 62 8.22 14.26 38.76
C THR A 62 7.93 13.87 37.32
N TRP A 63 8.70 12.96 36.73
CA TRP A 63 8.55 12.64 35.31
C TRP A 63 7.24 11.91 35.05
N ASP A 64 6.59 12.25 33.94
CA ASP A 64 5.39 11.58 33.45
C ASP A 64 5.62 10.94 32.06
N THR A 65 4.57 10.39 31.46
CA THR A 65 4.63 9.76 30.13
C THR A 65 5.20 10.70 29.06
N SER A 66 4.89 12.00 29.12
CA SER A 66 5.40 12.98 28.15
C SER A 66 6.88 13.21 28.27
N ASP A 67 7.39 13.24 29.50
CA ASP A 67 8.81 13.40 29.77
C ASP A 67 9.60 12.19 29.27
N LEU A 68 9.08 10.98 29.51
CA LEU A 68 9.69 9.74 29.01
C LEU A 68 9.70 9.70 27.48
N LEU A 69 8.58 10.07 26.84
CA LEU A 69 8.52 10.16 25.38
C LEU A 69 9.45 11.25 24.82
N ALA A 70 9.66 12.36 25.53
CA ALA A 70 10.61 13.41 25.16
C ALA A 70 12.06 12.91 25.23
N ILE A 71 12.43 12.18 26.29
CA ILE A 71 13.75 11.54 26.41
C ILE A 71 13.98 10.57 25.25
N ILE A 72 13.01 9.70 24.95
CA ILE A 72 13.12 8.74 23.84
C ILE A 72 13.29 9.46 22.50
N TYR A 73 12.55 10.55 22.28
CA TYR A 73 12.60 11.31 21.03
C TYR A 73 13.95 12.03 20.84
N ASP A 74 14.47 12.67 21.88
CA ASP A 74 15.73 13.42 21.84
C ASP A 74 16.94 12.48 21.72
N GLN A 75 16.96 11.42 22.52
CA GLN A 75 18.07 10.45 22.52
C GLN A 75 17.91 9.33 21.49
N PHE A 76 16.94 9.44 20.57
CA PHE A 76 16.55 8.37 19.67
C PHE A 76 17.72 7.75 18.90
N PHE A 77 18.49 8.55 18.18
CA PHE A 77 19.56 8.04 17.32
C PHE A 77 20.74 7.45 18.09
N LYS A 78 20.88 7.83 19.37
CA LYS A 78 22.01 7.45 20.22
C LYS A 78 21.68 6.27 21.14
N VAL A 79 20.46 6.18 21.63
CA VAL A 79 20.03 5.22 22.66
C VAL A 79 18.93 4.29 22.16
N PHE A 80 17.94 4.81 21.41
CA PHE A 80 16.73 4.07 21.06
C PHE A 80 16.63 3.71 19.57
N ARG A 81 17.77 3.60 18.88
CA ARG A 81 17.83 3.39 17.43
C ARG A 81 17.15 2.09 17.00
N ASP A 82 17.19 1.08 17.87
CA ASP A 82 16.67 -0.26 17.62
C ASP A 82 15.14 -0.30 17.50
N LEU A 83 14.44 0.75 17.96
CA LEU A 83 13.00 0.92 17.70
C LEU A 83 12.67 1.21 16.22
N GLY A 84 13.69 1.51 15.40
CA GLY A 84 13.55 1.79 13.98
C GLY A 84 12.78 3.08 13.65
N HIS A 85 12.71 3.43 12.37
CA HIS A 85 12.03 4.66 11.91
C HIS A 85 10.56 4.72 12.33
N GLU A 86 9.89 3.57 12.40
CA GLU A 86 8.51 3.49 12.84
C GLU A 86 8.35 3.81 14.34
N GLY A 87 9.27 3.33 15.19
CA GLY A 87 9.27 3.64 16.62
C GLY A 87 9.40 5.14 16.89
N ARG A 88 10.29 5.84 16.17
CA ARG A 88 10.41 7.30 16.25
C ARG A 88 9.10 8.00 15.89
N SER A 89 8.46 7.55 14.82
CA SER A 89 7.17 8.10 14.37
C SER A 89 6.06 7.88 15.40
N ARG A 90 6.00 6.70 16.02
CA ARG A 90 5.04 6.37 17.09
C ARG A 90 5.23 7.24 18.33
N VAL A 91 6.49 7.43 18.78
CA VAL A 91 6.83 8.32 19.90
C VAL A 91 6.42 9.75 19.60
N SER A 92 6.68 10.25 18.39
CA SER A 92 6.28 11.60 17.99
C SER A 92 4.77 11.79 18.03
N LEU A 93 4.00 10.81 17.54
CA LEU A 93 2.54 10.86 17.54
C LEU A 93 1.97 10.82 18.97
N LEU A 94 2.50 9.96 19.85
CA LEU A 94 2.06 9.87 21.24
C LEU A 94 2.33 11.16 22.03
N ARG A 95 3.40 11.89 21.69
CA ARG A 95 3.67 13.22 22.27
C ARG A 95 2.58 14.22 21.90
N GLU A 96 2.17 14.25 20.63
CA GLU A 96 1.06 15.12 20.20
C GLU A 96 -0.27 14.71 20.84
N VAL A 97 -0.55 13.39 20.92
CA VAL A 97 -1.76 12.88 21.61
C VAL A 97 -1.79 13.30 23.07
N ARG A 98 -0.69 13.10 23.81
CA ARG A 98 -0.61 13.51 25.22
C ARG A 98 -0.80 15.02 25.35
N LYS A 99 -0.19 15.81 24.47
CA LYS A 99 -0.35 17.27 24.45
C LYS A 99 -1.83 17.65 24.30
N THR A 100 -2.53 17.09 23.31
CA THR A 100 -3.97 17.31 23.10
C THR A 100 -4.79 16.88 24.32
N TRP A 101 -4.46 15.72 24.91
CA TRP A 101 -5.10 15.23 26.13
C TRP A 101 -4.87 16.17 27.33
N ALA A 102 -3.68 16.73 27.51
CA ALA A 102 -3.39 17.64 28.62
C ALA A 102 -4.12 19.00 28.49
N HIS A 103 -4.35 19.49 27.27
CA HIS A 103 -4.98 20.79 27.01
C HIS A 103 -6.53 20.78 26.94
N GLN A 104 -7.18 19.72 27.43
CA GLN A 104 -8.65 19.57 27.45
C GLN A 104 -9.34 19.65 26.07
N GLY A 105 -8.66 19.31 24.97
CA GLY A 105 -9.30 19.21 23.66
C GLY A 105 -10.26 18.01 23.58
N ASP A 106 -11.36 18.16 22.83
CA ASP A 106 -12.26 17.06 22.52
C ASP A 106 -11.56 16.04 21.62
N LEU A 107 -11.23 14.87 22.17
CA LEU A 107 -10.68 13.77 21.39
C LEU A 107 -11.81 13.10 20.62
N THR A 108 -11.66 13.01 19.30
CA THR A 108 -12.57 12.24 18.46
C THR A 108 -12.40 10.73 18.68
N MET A 109 -13.40 9.95 18.27
CA MET A 109 -13.35 8.49 18.27
C MET A 109 -12.13 7.97 17.48
N ALA A 110 -11.88 8.56 16.30
CA ALA A 110 -10.77 8.17 15.43
C ALA A 110 -9.40 8.52 16.02
N GLU A 111 -9.27 9.69 16.66
CA GLU A 111 -8.03 10.09 17.34
C GLU A 111 -7.73 9.22 18.55
N THR A 112 -8.77 8.88 19.33
CA THR A 112 -8.63 7.99 20.50
C THR A 112 -8.21 6.60 20.09
N ARG A 113 -8.87 6.01 19.08
CA ARG A 113 -8.49 4.69 18.55
C ARG A 113 -7.05 4.70 18.02
N ARG A 114 -6.66 5.75 17.28
CA ARG A 114 -5.29 5.90 16.77
C ARG A 114 -4.27 6.02 17.92
N ALA A 115 -4.60 6.73 18.99
CA ALA A 115 -3.76 6.84 20.17
C ALA A 115 -3.51 5.46 20.81
N LEU A 116 -4.58 4.69 21.03
CA LEU A 116 -4.51 3.34 21.61
C LEU A 116 -3.70 2.38 20.72
N GLU A 117 -3.97 2.34 19.41
CA GLU A 117 -3.21 1.52 18.46
C GLU A 117 -1.71 1.89 18.45
N THR A 118 -1.40 3.19 18.53
CA THR A 118 -0.01 3.66 18.56
C THR A 118 0.68 3.25 19.87
N ALA A 119 -0.02 3.32 21.01
CA ALA A 119 0.48 2.86 22.30
C ALA A 119 0.77 1.36 22.28
N ILE A 120 -0.16 0.54 21.78
CA ILE A 120 -0.02 -0.92 21.61
C ILE A 120 1.22 -1.25 20.78
N LEU A 121 1.39 -0.60 19.63
CA LEU A 121 2.54 -0.86 18.75
C LEU A 121 3.87 -0.45 19.39
N LEU A 122 3.90 0.63 20.18
CA LEU A 122 5.09 1.02 20.92
C LEU A 122 5.42 0.02 22.04
N LEU A 123 4.41 -0.42 22.79
CA LEU A 123 4.55 -1.44 23.84
C LEU A 123 5.09 -2.76 23.26
N ARG A 124 4.56 -3.22 22.13
CA ARG A 124 5.07 -4.40 21.43
C ARG A 124 6.52 -4.23 20.97
N ALA A 125 6.88 -3.05 20.46
CA ALA A 125 8.25 -2.78 20.00
C ALA A 125 9.29 -2.83 21.15
N ILE A 126 8.86 -2.62 22.40
CA ILE A 126 9.72 -2.71 23.59
C ILE A 126 9.55 -4.02 24.37
N GLY A 127 8.82 -5.00 23.81
CA GLY A 127 8.60 -6.32 24.40
C GLY A 127 7.52 -6.40 25.48
N ALA A 128 6.72 -5.34 25.68
CA ALA A 128 5.64 -5.27 26.66
C ALA A 128 4.32 -5.79 26.07
N HIS A 129 4.29 -7.08 25.72
CA HIS A 129 3.14 -7.70 25.06
C HIS A 129 1.90 -7.77 25.97
N ASP A 130 2.06 -8.12 27.24
CA ASP A 130 0.93 -8.25 28.18
C ASP A 130 0.24 -6.91 28.47
N GLU A 131 1.00 -5.80 28.49
CA GLU A 131 0.43 -4.45 28.58
C GLU A 131 -0.26 -4.04 27.28
N ALA A 132 0.29 -4.43 26.13
CA ALA A 132 -0.31 -4.15 24.84
C ALA A 132 -1.66 -4.87 24.70
N ASP A 133 -1.71 -6.15 25.06
CA ASP A 133 -2.91 -6.99 24.96
C ASP A 133 -4.03 -6.52 25.89
N ARG A 134 -3.70 -5.86 27.01
CA ARG A 134 -4.69 -5.19 27.88
C ARG A 134 -5.38 -3.99 27.23
N LEU A 135 -4.75 -3.32 26.27
CA LEU A 135 -5.33 -2.17 25.57
C LEU A 135 -6.13 -2.56 24.32
N GLU A 136 -5.90 -3.76 23.77
CA GLU A 136 -6.56 -4.22 22.55
C GLU A 136 -8.11 -4.28 22.62
N PRO A 137 -8.74 -4.74 23.71
CA PRO A 137 -10.20 -4.78 23.81
C PRO A 137 -10.84 -3.40 23.59
N HIS A 138 -10.23 -2.33 24.10
CA HIS A 138 -10.72 -0.97 23.91
C HIS A 138 -10.71 -0.54 22.44
N VAL A 139 -9.68 -0.91 21.68
CA VAL A 139 -9.62 -0.64 20.23
C VAL A 139 -10.72 -1.39 19.49
N VAL A 140 -10.94 -2.66 19.83
CA VAL A 140 -11.98 -3.50 19.21
C VAL A 140 -13.37 -2.95 19.49
N GLU A 141 -13.64 -2.58 20.74
CA GLU A 141 -14.92 -1.97 21.14
C GLU A 141 -15.19 -0.67 20.36
N MET A 142 -14.19 0.22 20.26
CA MET A 142 -14.31 1.46 19.48
C MET A 142 -14.57 1.20 18.00
N MET A 143 -13.93 0.19 17.39
CA MET A 143 -14.21 -0.21 16.01
C MET A 143 -15.64 -0.72 15.83
N GLN A 144 -16.17 -1.48 16.80
CA GLN A 144 -17.56 -1.94 16.79
C GLN A 144 -18.53 -0.77 16.89
N GLN A 145 -18.25 0.20 17.77
CA GLN A 145 -19.05 1.42 17.90
C GLN A 145 -19.03 2.28 16.63
N GLU A 146 -17.88 2.42 15.95
CA GLU A 146 -17.80 3.11 14.66
C GLU A 146 -18.65 2.43 13.57
N VAL A 147 -18.65 1.09 13.54
CA VAL A 147 -19.48 0.32 12.61
C VAL A 147 -20.95 0.50 12.92
N GLN A 148 -21.33 0.48 14.21
CA GLN A 148 -22.71 0.67 14.62
C GLN A 148 -23.21 2.09 14.28
N ARG A 149 -22.44 3.13 14.60
CA ARG A 149 -22.79 4.52 14.22
C ARG A 149 -22.94 4.70 12.71
N LYS A 150 -22.09 4.06 11.91
CA LYS A 150 -22.22 4.11 10.45
C LYS A 150 -23.46 3.37 9.92
N ARG A 151 -23.93 2.34 10.64
CA ARG A 151 -25.19 1.64 10.33
C ARG A 151 -26.40 2.51 10.66
N ASP A 152 -26.38 3.21 11.79
CA ASP A 152 -27.51 4.01 12.26
C ASP A 152 -27.72 5.31 11.45
N VAL A 153 -26.68 5.78 10.75
CA VAL A 153 -26.72 6.98 9.87
C VAL A 153 -27.28 6.69 8.47
N LEU A 154 -27.34 5.42 8.04
CA LEU A 154 -28.03 5.04 6.81
C LEU A 154 -29.45 4.56 7.15
N PRO A 155 -30.53 5.13 6.58
CA PRO A 155 -31.85 4.55 6.73
C PRO A 155 -31.83 3.11 6.21
N ALA A 156 -32.52 2.21 6.91
CA ALA A 156 -32.70 0.84 6.47
C ALA A 156 -33.22 0.85 5.02
N PRO A 157 -32.58 0.14 4.08
CA PRO A 157 -33.12 0.05 2.73
C PRO A 157 -34.50 -0.60 2.80
N GLU A 158 -35.49 0.01 2.16
CA GLU A 158 -36.80 -0.61 1.98
C GLU A 158 -36.61 -2.04 1.42
N PRO A 159 -37.37 -3.02 1.93
CA PRO A 159 -37.16 -4.42 1.62
C PRO A 159 -37.54 -4.70 0.17
N SER A 160 -36.59 -4.52 -0.74
CA SER A 160 -36.63 -5.12 -2.06
C SER A 160 -36.34 -6.62 -1.89
N THR A 161 -37.41 -7.41 -2.01
CA THR A 161 -37.53 -8.85 -1.72
C THR A 161 -36.59 -9.78 -2.52
N LEU A 162 -35.66 -9.23 -3.31
CA LEU A 162 -34.66 -9.96 -4.08
C LEU A 162 -33.25 -9.94 -3.43
N LEU A 163 -32.92 -8.93 -2.63
CA LEU A 163 -31.59 -8.81 -1.98
C LEU A 163 -31.49 -9.67 -0.71
N ASP A 164 -32.58 -9.88 0.01
CA ASP A 164 -32.56 -10.57 1.30
C ASP A 164 -32.30 -12.08 1.16
N ARG A 165 -32.81 -12.69 0.07
CA ARG A 165 -32.47 -14.09 -0.29
C ARG A 165 -30.99 -14.27 -0.65
N SER A 166 -30.39 -13.26 -1.27
CA SER A 166 -28.97 -13.25 -1.60
C SER A 166 -28.11 -13.09 -0.35
N LEU A 167 -28.48 -12.19 0.57
CA LEU A 167 -27.77 -11.98 1.84
C LEU A 167 -27.91 -13.17 2.81
N THR A 168 -29.04 -13.87 2.82
CA THR A 168 -29.23 -15.08 3.62
C THR A 168 -28.31 -16.21 3.16
N ARG A 169 -28.17 -16.40 1.84
CA ARG A 169 -27.19 -17.35 1.27
C ARG A 169 -25.77 -16.98 1.66
N VAL A 170 -25.43 -15.69 1.56
CA VAL A 170 -24.10 -15.15 1.90
C VAL A 170 -23.74 -15.40 3.36
N ARG A 171 -24.68 -15.22 4.30
CA ARG A 171 -24.48 -15.57 5.72
C ARG A 171 -24.27 -17.07 5.94
N ALA A 172 -24.94 -17.94 5.18
CA ALA A 172 -24.73 -19.39 5.27
C ALA A 172 -23.33 -19.83 4.77
N LEU A 173 -22.70 -19.08 3.84
CA LEU A 173 -21.34 -19.35 3.33
C LEU A 173 -20.28 -19.32 4.43
N PHE A 174 -20.49 -18.49 5.45
CA PHE A 174 -19.52 -18.27 6.53
C PHE A 174 -19.63 -19.26 7.68
N GLN A 175 -20.73 -20.04 7.74
CA GLN A 175 -20.84 -21.13 8.72
C GLN A 175 -19.89 -22.29 8.40
N ARG A 176 -19.26 -22.28 7.21
CA ARG A 176 -18.38 -23.33 6.73
C ARG A 176 -17.13 -22.76 6.04
N ALA A 177 -16.47 -21.80 6.69
CA ALA A 177 -15.13 -21.38 6.27
C ALA A 177 -14.19 -22.61 6.30
N PRO A 178 -13.33 -22.82 5.29
CA PRO A 178 -12.38 -23.92 5.30
C PRO A 178 -11.48 -23.79 6.53
N ALA A 179 -11.27 -24.91 7.22
CA ALA A 179 -10.58 -24.93 8.50
C ALA A 179 -9.09 -24.58 8.35
N GLU A 180 -8.51 -24.75 7.15
CA GLU A 180 -7.08 -24.56 6.91
C GLU A 180 -6.74 -23.73 5.64
N PRO A 181 -5.70 -22.88 5.66
CA PRO A 181 -5.24 -22.09 4.50
C PRO A 181 -4.94 -22.92 3.24
N LEU A 182 -4.42 -24.14 3.39
CA LEU A 182 -4.09 -25.01 2.26
C LEU A 182 -5.34 -25.55 1.56
N GLU A 183 -6.38 -25.91 2.31
CA GLU A 183 -7.67 -26.32 1.75
C GLU A 183 -8.31 -25.17 0.96
N PHE A 184 -8.23 -23.96 1.50
CA PHE A 184 -8.72 -22.75 0.82
C PHE A 184 -7.99 -22.50 -0.50
N ARG A 185 -6.65 -22.58 -0.48
CA ARG A 185 -5.82 -22.45 -1.70
C ARG A 185 -6.22 -23.48 -2.76
N ARG A 186 -6.38 -24.75 -2.38
CA ARG A 186 -6.82 -25.83 -3.28
C ARG A 186 -8.21 -25.55 -3.84
N ALA A 187 -9.16 -25.14 -3.01
CA ALA A 187 -10.52 -24.83 -3.43
C ALA A 187 -10.57 -23.71 -4.47
N ILE A 188 -9.75 -22.66 -4.33
CA ILE A 188 -9.65 -21.60 -5.34
C ILE A 188 -9.08 -22.15 -6.66
N LEU A 189 -8.00 -22.93 -6.60
CA LEU A 189 -7.39 -23.52 -7.81
C LEU A 189 -8.37 -24.43 -8.57
N ASP A 190 -9.17 -25.23 -7.85
CA ASP A 190 -10.19 -26.08 -8.46
C ASP A 190 -11.30 -25.24 -9.13
N ASP A 191 -11.67 -24.10 -8.56
CA ASP A 191 -12.65 -23.19 -9.16
C ASP A 191 -12.08 -22.41 -10.35
N VAL A 192 -10.78 -22.09 -10.32
CA VAL A 192 -10.07 -21.51 -11.46
C VAL A 192 -10.07 -22.49 -12.64
N GLU A 193 -9.75 -23.76 -12.40
CA GLU A 193 -9.82 -24.80 -13.43
C GLU A 193 -11.26 -24.96 -13.96
N ARG A 194 -12.25 -25.08 -13.06
CA ARG A 194 -13.66 -25.22 -13.44
C ARG A 194 -14.17 -24.03 -14.25
N ALA A 195 -13.77 -22.81 -13.91
CA ALA A 195 -14.13 -21.60 -14.64
C ALA A 195 -13.42 -21.49 -16.01
N ALA A 196 -12.22 -22.08 -16.13
CA ALA A 196 -11.46 -22.12 -17.38
C ALA A 196 -11.91 -23.25 -18.32
N GLU A 197 -12.49 -24.33 -17.80
CA GLU A 197 -12.86 -25.54 -18.55
C GLU A 197 -13.74 -25.28 -19.79
N PRO A 198 -14.79 -24.42 -19.75
CA PRO A 198 -15.58 -24.07 -20.94
C PRO A 198 -14.76 -23.43 -22.06
N HIS A 199 -13.60 -22.85 -21.70
CA HIS A 199 -12.71 -22.13 -22.60
C HIS A 199 -11.45 -22.93 -22.96
N ARG A 200 -11.40 -24.22 -22.62
CA ARG A 200 -10.26 -25.13 -22.89
C ARG A 200 -9.73 -25.05 -24.33
N ARG A 201 -10.62 -24.93 -25.32
CA ARG A 201 -10.23 -24.88 -26.75
C ARG A 201 -9.79 -23.49 -27.21
N HIS A 202 -10.28 -22.42 -26.59
CA HIS A 202 -10.05 -21.03 -26.99
C HIS A 202 -10.03 -20.13 -25.75
N PHE A 203 -8.89 -20.11 -25.06
CA PHE A 203 -8.72 -19.31 -23.86
C PHE A 203 -8.34 -17.86 -24.23
N ALA A 204 -9.30 -16.94 -24.15
CA ALA A 204 -9.13 -15.55 -24.62
C ALA A 204 -8.89 -14.52 -23.50
N PHE A 205 -8.62 -14.96 -22.27
CA PHE A 205 -8.48 -14.10 -21.10
C PHE A 205 -7.02 -13.79 -20.81
N ASN A 206 -6.77 -12.56 -20.35
CA ASN A 206 -5.44 -12.10 -19.93
C ASN A 206 -5.45 -11.53 -18.50
N ARG A 207 -6.56 -11.70 -17.79
CA ARG A 207 -6.66 -11.36 -16.37
C ARG A 207 -7.59 -12.33 -15.64
N LEU A 208 -7.07 -12.85 -14.54
CA LEU A 208 -7.81 -13.59 -13.53
C LEU A 208 -7.97 -12.70 -12.29
N THR A 209 -9.19 -12.47 -11.83
CA THR A 209 -9.46 -11.75 -10.57
C THR A 209 -10.20 -12.65 -9.60
N ILE A 210 -9.64 -12.84 -8.41
CA ILE A 210 -10.26 -13.62 -7.32
C ILE A 210 -10.92 -12.63 -6.38
N HIS A 211 -12.23 -12.66 -6.31
CA HIS A 211 -13.03 -11.83 -5.42
C HIS A 211 -13.27 -12.58 -4.12
N LEU A 212 -12.70 -12.08 -3.02
CA LEU A 212 -12.69 -12.72 -1.71
C LEU A 212 -13.59 -11.92 -0.76
N LEU A 213 -14.50 -12.60 -0.09
CA LEU A 213 -15.37 -11.99 0.89
C LEU A 213 -14.82 -12.26 2.30
N ALA A 214 -14.30 -11.22 2.93
CA ALA A 214 -13.69 -11.27 4.26
C ALA A 214 -14.35 -10.21 5.17
N GLU A 215 -15.27 -10.67 6.02
CA GLU A 215 -16.01 -9.80 6.97
C GLU A 215 -15.14 -9.35 8.14
N SER A 216 -14.06 -10.09 8.44
CA SER A 216 -13.12 -9.80 9.54
C SER A 216 -11.67 -9.73 9.05
N ASN A 217 -10.83 -8.99 9.79
CA ASN A 217 -9.39 -8.96 9.54
C ASN A 217 -8.75 -10.34 9.74
N ARG A 218 -9.27 -11.15 10.67
CA ARG A 218 -8.81 -12.53 10.89
C ARG A 218 -9.02 -13.40 9.64
N THR A 219 -10.22 -13.38 9.07
CA THR A 219 -10.56 -14.11 7.83
C THR A 219 -9.73 -13.60 6.65
N ARG A 220 -9.51 -12.28 6.58
CA ARG A 220 -8.64 -11.68 5.57
C ARG A 220 -7.22 -12.23 5.66
N HIS A 221 -6.60 -12.21 6.85
CA HIS A 221 -5.24 -12.72 7.05
C HIS A 221 -5.12 -14.22 6.75
N LEU A 222 -6.13 -15.03 7.08
CA LEU A 222 -6.17 -16.46 6.72
C LEU A 222 -6.17 -16.66 5.19
N PHE A 223 -6.98 -15.89 4.47
CA PHE A 223 -7.04 -15.95 3.00
C PHE A 223 -5.77 -15.41 2.35
N GLU A 224 -5.17 -14.37 2.94
CA GLU A 224 -3.90 -13.80 2.50
C GLU A 224 -2.78 -14.84 2.64
N ALA A 225 -2.67 -15.51 3.79
CA ALA A 225 -1.71 -16.59 4.01
C ALA A 225 -1.88 -17.77 3.03
N ALA A 226 -3.12 -18.10 2.64
CA ALA A 226 -3.39 -19.14 1.64
C ALA A 226 -2.92 -18.77 0.22
N LEU A 227 -3.03 -17.49 -0.15
CA LEU A 227 -2.62 -16.98 -1.46
C LEU A 227 -1.11 -16.69 -1.50
N GLU A 228 -0.55 -16.14 -0.42
CA GLU A 228 0.87 -15.78 -0.30
C GLU A 228 1.74 -16.92 0.25
N GLY A 229 1.21 -18.15 0.28
CA GLY A 229 1.88 -19.32 0.86
C GLY A 229 3.36 -19.49 0.43
N PRO A 230 4.21 -20.02 1.32
CA PRO A 230 5.67 -19.90 1.22
C PRO A 230 6.33 -20.75 0.12
N ASP A 231 5.67 -21.82 -0.32
CA ASP A 231 6.28 -22.80 -1.22
C ASP A 231 6.34 -22.33 -2.68
N GLU A 232 5.33 -21.57 -3.13
CA GLU A 232 5.25 -21.07 -4.49
C GLU A 232 4.28 -19.87 -4.65
N PRO A 233 4.59 -18.91 -5.55
CA PRO A 233 3.65 -17.86 -5.91
C PRO A 233 2.32 -18.43 -6.42
N PHE A 234 1.19 -17.86 -5.98
CA PHE A 234 -0.14 -18.32 -6.42
C PHE A 234 -0.36 -18.20 -7.92
N SER A 235 0.28 -17.22 -8.59
CA SER A 235 0.28 -17.12 -10.05
C SER A 235 0.78 -18.41 -10.71
N ASP A 236 1.89 -18.93 -10.19
CA ASP A 236 2.59 -20.08 -10.76
C ASP A 236 1.76 -21.35 -10.50
N ALA A 237 1.13 -21.42 -9.32
CA ALA A 237 0.18 -22.47 -9.00
C ALA A 237 -1.04 -22.50 -9.94
N VAL A 238 -1.57 -21.32 -10.32
CA VAL A 238 -2.64 -21.18 -11.31
C VAL A 238 -2.15 -21.64 -12.69
N HIS A 239 -0.97 -21.19 -13.12
CA HIS A 239 -0.40 -21.57 -14.41
C HIS A 239 -0.19 -23.08 -14.51
N ARG A 240 0.40 -23.69 -13.48
CA ARG A 240 0.59 -25.14 -13.40
C ARG A 240 -0.73 -25.89 -13.41
N ARG A 241 -1.72 -25.47 -12.60
CA ARG A 241 -3.05 -26.11 -12.56
C ARG A 241 -3.73 -26.10 -13.93
N LEU A 242 -3.69 -24.97 -14.64
CA LEU A 242 -4.26 -24.85 -15.98
C LEU A 242 -3.48 -25.66 -17.02
N ALA A 243 -2.15 -25.73 -16.89
CA ALA A 243 -1.29 -26.57 -17.74
C ALA A 243 -1.57 -28.06 -17.53
N ASP A 244 -1.70 -28.51 -16.28
CA ASP A 244 -2.07 -29.89 -15.91
C ASP A 244 -3.44 -30.28 -16.48
N ALA A 245 -4.40 -29.34 -16.47
CA ALA A 245 -5.71 -29.47 -17.10
C ALA A 245 -5.67 -29.37 -18.65
N ARG A 246 -4.47 -29.21 -19.25
CA ARG A 246 -4.24 -29.05 -20.70
C ARG A 246 -4.99 -27.86 -21.31
N ILE A 247 -5.16 -26.78 -20.54
CA ILE A 247 -5.75 -25.52 -21.00
C ILE A 247 -4.59 -24.58 -21.41
N PRO A 248 -4.42 -24.26 -22.71
CA PRO A 248 -3.37 -23.38 -23.17
C PRO A 248 -3.69 -21.92 -22.80
N VAL A 249 -2.96 -21.37 -21.83
CA VAL A 249 -3.11 -20.00 -21.35
C VAL A 249 -2.11 -19.09 -22.10
N PRO A 250 -2.56 -18.02 -22.77
CA PRO A 250 -1.66 -17.03 -23.37
C PRO A 250 -0.85 -16.31 -22.28
N GLU A 251 0.45 -16.14 -22.49
CA GLU A 251 1.25 -15.26 -21.64
C GLU A 251 0.95 -13.77 -21.98
N PRO A 252 0.78 -12.88 -20.96
CA PRO A 252 0.71 -13.17 -19.55
C PRO A 252 -0.75 -13.20 -19.04
N LEU A 253 -1.09 -14.21 -18.27
CA LEU A 253 -2.31 -14.17 -17.47
C LEU A 253 -2.05 -13.38 -16.18
N GLN A 254 -2.61 -12.17 -16.07
CA GLN A 254 -2.47 -11.38 -14.83
C GLN A 254 -3.37 -11.95 -13.74
N VAL A 255 -2.80 -12.62 -12.74
CA VAL A 255 -3.53 -13.10 -11.55
C VAL A 255 -3.59 -12.00 -10.48
N ARG A 256 -4.78 -11.66 -10.01
CA ARG A 256 -5.01 -10.67 -8.95
C ARG A 256 -6.10 -11.14 -8.01
N TRP A 257 -6.12 -10.60 -6.79
CA TRP A 257 -7.21 -10.81 -5.84
C TRP A 257 -7.69 -9.49 -5.24
N ARG A 258 -8.94 -9.49 -4.75
CA ARG A 258 -9.60 -8.34 -4.12
C ARG A 258 -10.43 -8.80 -2.94
N PHE A 259 -10.23 -8.14 -1.80
CA PHE A 259 -11.01 -8.38 -0.59
C PHE A 259 -12.19 -7.43 -0.49
N TYR A 260 -13.33 -7.95 -0.07
CA TYR A 260 -14.55 -7.21 0.19
C TYR A 260 -15.07 -7.51 1.59
N ARG A 261 -15.55 -6.49 2.29
CA ARG A 261 -16.26 -6.65 3.57
C ARG A 261 -17.73 -7.06 3.40
N SER A 262 -18.30 -6.75 2.25
CA SER A 262 -19.65 -7.12 1.81
C SER A 262 -19.63 -7.29 0.30
N ILE A 263 -20.54 -8.10 -0.25
CA ILE A 263 -20.57 -8.36 -1.69
C ILE A 263 -20.93 -7.07 -2.44
N PRO A 264 -20.09 -6.61 -3.39
CA PRO A 264 -20.45 -5.48 -4.24
C PRO A 264 -21.68 -5.80 -5.09
N GLU A 265 -22.55 -4.82 -5.33
CA GLU A 265 -23.78 -4.99 -6.13
C GLU A 265 -23.53 -5.70 -7.47
N ARG A 266 -22.46 -5.33 -8.18
CA ARG A 266 -22.05 -5.95 -9.46
C ARG A 266 -21.73 -7.46 -9.39
N LEU A 267 -21.47 -8.00 -8.20
CA LEU A 267 -21.15 -9.41 -7.97
C LEU A 267 -22.27 -10.14 -7.22
N THR A 268 -23.43 -9.49 -7.06
CA THR A 268 -24.59 -10.09 -6.39
C THR A 268 -25.03 -11.33 -7.16
N GLY A 269 -25.10 -12.48 -6.47
CA GLY A 269 -25.43 -13.77 -7.08
C GLY A 269 -24.27 -14.50 -7.76
N CYS A 270 -23.08 -13.90 -7.88
CA CYS A 270 -21.89 -14.58 -8.42
C CYS A 270 -21.20 -15.47 -7.37
N PHE A 271 -21.36 -15.12 -6.09
CA PHE A 271 -20.89 -15.95 -4.99
C PHE A 271 -21.84 -17.14 -4.83
N GLY A 272 -21.33 -18.35 -5.08
CA GLY A 272 -22.02 -19.61 -4.80
C GLY A 272 -21.94 -19.98 -3.32
N GLU A 273 -21.76 -21.27 -3.00
CA GLU A 273 -21.60 -21.77 -1.62
C GLU A 273 -20.23 -21.48 -0.97
N ARG A 274 -19.40 -20.64 -1.60
CA ARG A 274 -18.02 -20.37 -1.18
C ARG A 274 -17.79 -18.88 -0.91
N PRO A 275 -16.87 -18.51 0.01
CA PRO A 275 -16.58 -17.12 0.35
C PRO A 275 -15.73 -16.40 -0.72
N PHE A 276 -15.66 -16.95 -1.93
CA PHE A 276 -14.90 -16.38 -3.04
C PHE A 276 -15.59 -16.64 -4.38
N TYR A 277 -15.25 -15.81 -5.36
CA TYR A 277 -15.68 -15.94 -6.75
C TYR A 277 -14.50 -15.66 -7.67
N VAL A 278 -14.34 -16.47 -8.71
CA VAL A 278 -13.26 -16.36 -9.68
C VAL A 278 -13.80 -15.75 -10.97
N GLU A 279 -13.19 -14.65 -11.41
CA GLU A 279 -13.59 -13.93 -12.63
C GLU A 279 -12.44 -13.91 -13.64
N PHE A 280 -12.64 -14.56 -14.78
CA PHE A 280 -11.79 -14.39 -15.95
C PHE A 280 -12.28 -13.21 -16.78
N THR A 281 -11.39 -12.26 -17.05
CA THR A 281 -11.70 -11.09 -17.89
C THR A 281 -10.68 -10.96 -19.01
N ARG A 282 -11.17 -10.56 -20.19
CA ARG A 282 -10.33 -10.09 -21.28
C ARG A 282 -10.22 -8.58 -21.17
N ARG A 283 -9.14 -8.10 -20.58
CA ARG A 283 -8.79 -6.68 -20.61
C ARG A 283 -8.14 -6.40 -21.95
N ARG A 284 -8.69 -5.45 -22.73
CA ARG A 284 -7.91 -4.90 -23.86
C ARG A 284 -6.69 -4.24 -23.24
N THR A 285 -5.52 -4.86 -23.44
CA THR A 285 -4.24 -4.21 -23.14
C THR A 285 -4.20 -2.93 -23.95
N ALA A 286 -3.79 -1.84 -23.30
CA ALA A 286 -3.73 -0.56 -23.98
C ALA A 286 -2.70 -0.69 -25.11
N THR A 287 -3.17 -0.78 -26.34
CA THR A 287 -2.33 -0.85 -27.54
C THR A 287 -1.69 0.50 -27.86
N THR A 288 -1.98 1.51 -27.05
CA THR A 288 -1.54 2.88 -27.24
C THR A 288 -1.26 3.48 -25.88
N ALA A 289 -0.12 4.16 -25.75
CA ALA A 289 0.22 4.97 -24.60
C ALA A 289 0.61 6.38 -25.03
N THR A 290 0.52 7.30 -24.09
CA THR A 290 0.86 8.70 -24.23
C THR A 290 2.01 9.03 -23.28
N LEU A 291 2.97 9.78 -23.78
CA LEU A 291 4.02 10.40 -23.00
C LEU A 291 3.82 11.91 -22.99
N THR A 292 3.66 12.49 -21.81
CA THR A 292 3.54 13.95 -21.63
C THR A 292 4.82 14.47 -21.00
N VAL A 293 5.52 15.35 -21.69
CA VAL A 293 6.76 15.97 -21.20
C VAL A 293 6.41 16.96 -20.09
N LEU A 294 7.00 16.77 -18.91
CA LEU A 294 6.81 17.62 -17.73
C LEU A 294 8.04 18.48 -17.44
N LYS A 295 9.24 17.96 -17.72
CA LYS A 295 10.51 18.69 -17.58
C LYS A 295 11.42 18.41 -18.77
N GLY A 296 12.04 19.45 -19.30
CA GLY A 296 12.86 19.42 -20.51
C GLY A 296 12.11 19.97 -21.72
N ARG A 297 12.86 20.55 -22.66
CA ARG A 297 12.32 21.17 -23.86
C ARG A 297 12.25 20.15 -25.01
N THR A 298 11.10 20.08 -25.66
CA THR A 298 10.84 19.23 -26.83
C THR A 298 9.91 19.98 -27.80
N PRO A 299 9.92 19.68 -29.11
CA PRO A 299 9.02 20.33 -30.07
C PRO A 299 7.53 20.11 -29.79
N LYS A 300 7.17 18.95 -29.21
CA LYS A 300 5.81 18.61 -28.80
C LYS A 300 5.82 18.31 -27.31
N THR A 301 4.76 18.67 -26.59
CA THR A 301 4.63 18.31 -25.17
C THR A 301 4.00 16.93 -24.97
N ARG A 302 3.49 16.31 -26.04
CA ARG A 302 2.77 15.04 -26.01
C ARG A 302 3.17 14.14 -27.18
N TYR A 303 3.58 12.92 -26.86
CA TYR A 303 3.95 11.88 -27.81
C TYR A 303 3.08 10.65 -27.61
N VAL A 304 2.77 9.94 -28.69
CA VAL A 304 1.93 8.74 -28.66
C VAL A 304 2.74 7.57 -29.18
N VAL A 305 2.75 6.47 -28.43
CA VAL A 305 3.39 5.21 -28.82
C VAL A 305 2.33 4.14 -28.96
N LYS A 306 2.30 3.46 -30.11
CA LYS A 306 1.43 2.31 -30.37
C LYS A 306 2.17 1.01 -30.06
N SER A 307 1.45 -0.08 -29.83
CA SER A 307 2.04 -1.38 -29.48
C SER A 307 2.98 -1.94 -30.55
N ARG A 308 2.78 -1.60 -31.82
CA ARG A 308 3.66 -2.02 -32.93
C ARG A 308 4.86 -1.10 -33.15
N GLN A 309 5.09 -0.13 -32.28
CA GLN A 309 6.13 0.87 -32.43
C GLN A 309 7.05 0.87 -31.22
N THR A 310 8.34 1.11 -31.48
CA THR A 310 9.30 1.47 -30.44
C THR A 310 9.50 2.97 -30.50
N LEU A 311 9.22 3.65 -29.39
CA LEU A 311 9.49 5.08 -29.25
C LEU A 311 10.95 5.24 -28.80
N THR A 312 11.78 5.80 -29.67
CA THR A 312 13.17 6.15 -29.37
C THR A 312 13.23 7.52 -28.69
N ILE A 313 13.98 7.60 -27.60
CA ILE A 313 14.14 8.80 -26.78
C ILE A 313 15.62 9.18 -26.70
N GLY A 314 15.90 10.48 -26.81
CA GLY A 314 17.22 11.06 -26.64
C GLY A 314 17.25 12.55 -26.95
N ARG A 315 18.43 13.15 -26.87
CA ARG A 315 18.69 14.52 -27.30
C ARG A 315 18.99 14.56 -28.80
N LEU A 316 18.55 15.62 -29.48
CA LEU A 316 18.55 15.77 -30.94
C LEU A 316 17.60 14.82 -31.66
N GLU A 317 16.97 15.31 -32.74
CA GLU A 317 16.10 14.47 -33.58
C GLU A 317 16.93 13.47 -34.39
N GLU A 318 18.01 13.93 -35.01
CA GLU A 318 18.91 13.09 -35.79
C GLU A 318 20.26 13.00 -35.06
N VAL A 319 20.65 11.78 -34.73
CA VAL A 319 21.95 11.48 -34.13
C VAL A 319 22.87 11.02 -35.25
N VAL A 320 23.99 11.71 -35.43
CA VAL A 320 25.01 11.40 -36.43
C VAL A 320 26.26 10.81 -35.78
N ASP A 321 26.96 9.93 -36.51
CA ASP A 321 28.30 9.46 -36.14
C ASP A 321 29.38 10.51 -36.43
N GLU A 322 30.62 10.21 -36.06
CA GLU A 322 31.80 11.06 -36.31
C GLU A 322 32.05 11.33 -37.81
N ARG A 323 31.44 10.53 -38.71
CA ARG A 323 31.53 10.67 -40.17
C ARG A 323 30.31 11.39 -40.76
N GLY A 324 29.44 11.94 -39.92
CA GLY A 324 28.24 12.69 -40.32
C GLY A 324 27.09 11.80 -40.81
N ARG A 325 27.15 10.48 -40.64
CA ARG A 325 26.07 9.57 -41.05
C ARG A 325 25.04 9.45 -39.94
N ILE A 326 23.75 9.51 -40.29
CA ILE A 326 22.66 9.35 -39.34
C ILE A 326 22.65 7.91 -38.81
N VAL A 327 22.90 7.75 -37.51
CA VAL A 327 22.89 6.45 -36.81
C VAL A 327 21.58 6.18 -36.08
N ARG A 328 20.79 7.22 -35.78
CA ARG A 328 19.49 7.09 -35.11
C ARG A 328 18.63 8.34 -35.32
N ARG A 329 17.31 8.14 -35.40
CA ARG A 329 16.32 9.23 -35.26
C ARG A 329 15.50 9.02 -33.99
N ASN A 330 15.51 10.03 -33.12
CA ASN A 330 14.73 10.01 -31.88
C ASN A 330 13.33 10.52 -32.15
N ALA A 331 12.33 9.67 -31.93
CA ALA A 331 10.93 10.05 -32.06
C ALA A 331 10.47 11.00 -30.95
N LEU A 332 11.05 10.90 -29.75
CA LEU A 332 10.98 11.91 -28.70
C LEU A 332 12.37 12.53 -28.55
N ALA A 333 12.56 13.67 -29.21
CA ALA A 333 13.80 14.41 -29.22
C ALA A 333 13.76 15.61 -28.26
N PHE A 334 14.61 15.58 -27.25
CA PHE A 334 14.90 16.74 -26.42
C PHE A 334 15.79 17.73 -27.17
N ALA A 335 15.54 19.03 -26.93
CA ALA A 335 16.33 20.12 -27.50
C ALA A 335 17.80 20.01 -27.08
N ASP A 336 18.67 20.63 -27.86
CA ASP A 336 20.08 20.65 -27.51
C ASP A 336 20.36 21.58 -26.33
N TYR A 337 21.26 21.18 -25.42
CA TYR A 337 21.64 22.04 -24.29
C TYR A 337 22.54 23.21 -24.73
N GLU A 338 23.09 23.14 -25.94
CA GLU A 338 23.92 24.19 -26.56
C GLU A 338 23.08 25.33 -27.15
N ASP A 339 21.75 25.17 -27.21
CA ASP A 339 20.85 26.23 -27.63
C ASP A 339 20.84 27.37 -26.60
N GLU A 340 21.48 28.48 -26.94
CA GLU A 340 21.62 29.67 -26.09
C GLU A 340 20.29 30.39 -25.83
N THR A 341 19.25 30.10 -26.62
CA THR A 341 17.90 30.65 -26.39
C THR A 341 17.19 30.02 -25.20
N LEU A 342 17.70 28.89 -24.68
CA LEU A 342 17.12 28.19 -23.56
C LEU A 342 17.58 28.76 -22.21
N PRO A 343 16.68 28.84 -21.22
CA PRO A 343 17.05 29.21 -19.86
C PRO A 343 18.16 28.30 -19.29
N PRO A 344 19.09 28.82 -18.46
CA PRO A 344 20.17 28.02 -17.88
C PRO A 344 19.69 26.77 -17.13
N GLU A 345 18.54 26.87 -16.46
CA GLU A 345 17.89 25.77 -15.75
C GLU A 345 17.41 24.64 -16.70
N GLU A 346 16.89 24.98 -17.88
CA GLU A 346 16.52 23.99 -18.89
C GLU A 346 17.76 23.35 -19.50
N ARG A 347 18.79 24.14 -19.80
CA ARG A 347 20.08 23.64 -20.32
C ARG A 347 20.71 22.63 -19.37
N ALA A 348 20.70 22.90 -18.06
CA ALA A 348 21.21 21.99 -17.02
C ALA A 348 20.40 20.67 -16.90
N ILE A 349 19.13 20.67 -17.30
CA ILE A 349 18.32 19.45 -17.41
C ILE A 349 18.71 18.68 -18.67
N LEU A 350 18.77 19.37 -19.81
CA LEU A 350 19.03 18.78 -21.13
C LEU A 350 20.44 18.20 -21.26
N GLU A 351 21.42 18.79 -20.58
CA GLU A 351 22.80 18.28 -20.49
C GLU A 351 22.86 16.84 -19.96
N THR A 352 21.91 16.47 -19.08
CA THR A 352 21.83 15.11 -18.53
C THR A 352 21.19 14.10 -19.49
N VAL A 353 20.64 14.54 -20.62
CA VAL A 353 20.01 13.68 -21.61
C VAL A 353 21.01 13.35 -22.72
N SER A 354 21.46 12.09 -22.75
CA SER A 354 22.25 11.52 -23.84
C SER A 354 21.54 11.61 -25.21
N ARG A 355 22.34 11.71 -26.29
CA ARG A 355 21.84 11.68 -27.69
C ARG A 355 21.08 10.39 -28.00
N ILE A 356 21.55 9.27 -27.46
CA ILE A 356 20.85 7.97 -27.44
C ILE A 356 20.62 7.67 -25.95
N HIS A 357 19.37 7.73 -25.48
CA HIS A 357 19.10 7.65 -24.04
C HIS A 357 18.28 6.42 -23.65
N ALA A 358 17.12 6.25 -24.27
CA ALA A 358 16.20 5.19 -23.90
C ALA A 358 15.28 4.81 -25.06
N ARG A 359 14.59 3.69 -24.91
CA ARG A 359 13.53 3.26 -25.82
C ARG A 359 12.36 2.68 -25.04
N ILE A 360 11.14 2.94 -25.53
CA ILE A 360 9.92 2.36 -24.98
C ILE A 360 9.26 1.50 -26.06
N GLY A 361 9.10 0.21 -25.76
CA GLY A 361 8.45 -0.75 -26.63
C GLY A 361 7.30 -1.45 -25.91
N PHE A 362 6.42 -2.10 -26.66
CA PHE A 362 5.37 -2.96 -26.11
C PHE A 362 5.85 -4.40 -26.14
N ASP A 363 5.85 -5.05 -24.99
CA ASP A 363 6.03 -6.49 -24.93
C ASP A 363 4.67 -7.14 -25.25
N GLU A 364 4.56 -7.76 -26.43
CA GLU A 364 3.34 -8.48 -26.85
C GLU A 364 3.07 -9.69 -25.95
N ALA A 365 4.11 -10.40 -25.52
CA ALA A 365 4.01 -11.57 -24.64
C ALA A 365 3.70 -11.20 -23.20
N ALA A 366 3.92 -9.94 -22.78
CA ALA A 366 3.51 -9.45 -21.47
C ALA A 366 2.34 -8.45 -21.52
N GLY A 367 1.87 -8.08 -22.71
CA GLY A 367 0.82 -7.09 -22.90
C GLY A 367 1.08 -5.73 -22.23
N VAL A 368 2.34 -5.35 -21.99
CA VAL A 368 2.72 -4.14 -21.25
C VAL A 368 3.80 -3.35 -21.99
N PHE A 369 3.78 -2.03 -21.85
CA PHE A 369 4.90 -1.21 -22.29
C PHE A 369 6.08 -1.36 -21.33
N ARG A 370 7.29 -1.47 -21.87
CA ARG A 370 8.52 -1.47 -21.10
C ARG A 370 9.45 -0.35 -21.55
N VAL A 371 10.13 0.25 -20.58
CA VAL A 371 11.23 1.18 -20.82
C VAL A 371 12.55 0.44 -20.71
N HIS A 372 13.44 0.73 -21.65
CA HIS A 372 14.82 0.26 -21.69
C HIS A 372 15.75 1.47 -21.67
N ASP A 373 16.82 1.40 -20.89
CA ASP A 373 17.92 2.35 -20.95
C ASP A 373 18.89 1.91 -22.04
N ASP A 374 19.23 2.81 -22.97
CA ASP A 374 20.13 2.54 -24.10
C ASP A 374 21.59 2.92 -23.74
N GLN A 375 22.04 2.54 -22.54
CA GLN A 375 23.35 2.91 -21.98
C GLN A 375 23.54 4.42 -21.85
N SER A 376 22.53 5.09 -21.28
CA SER A 376 22.59 6.52 -21.07
C SER A 376 23.65 6.88 -20.01
N THR A 377 24.22 8.08 -20.13
CA THR A 377 25.29 8.55 -19.24
C THR A 377 24.79 8.81 -17.81
N TRP A 378 23.55 9.31 -17.69
CA TRP A 378 22.95 9.70 -16.41
C TRP A 378 21.88 8.74 -15.91
N GLY A 379 21.54 7.72 -16.70
CA GLY A 379 20.56 6.69 -16.36
C GLY A 379 19.10 7.12 -16.58
N THR A 380 18.26 6.11 -16.73
CA THR A 380 16.80 6.23 -16.75
C THR A 380 16.22 5.72 -15.43
N SER A 381 15.21 6.40 -14.88
CA SER A 381 14.49 5.93 -13.68
C SER A 381 12.98 6.11 -13.78
N VAL A 382 12.23 5.26 -13.10
CA VAL A 382 10.76 5.27 -13.05
C VAL A 382 10.30 5.50 -11.62
N VAL A 383 9.49 6.54 -11.41
CA VAL A 383 8.88 6.86 -10.12
C VAL A 383 7.38 6.57 -10.22
N ARG A 384 6.88 5.70 -9.34
CA ARG A 384 5.46 5.39 -9.25
C ARG A 384 4.84 6.16 -8.10
N THR A 385 3.60 6.63 -8.26
CA THR A 385 2.91 7.45 -7.24
C THR A 385 2.80 6.77 -5.86
N HIS A 386 2.82 5.43 -5.83
CA HIS A 386 2.73 4.63 -4.60
C HIS A 386 4.09 4.10 -4.11
N LEU A 387 5.20 4.47 -4.75
CA LEU A 387 6.55 4.08 -4.36
C LEU A 387 7.39 5.32 -4.10
N HIS A 388 7.96 5.40 -2.89
CA HIS A 388 8.84 6.51 -2.51
C HIS A 388 10.25 6.40 -3.10
N VAL A 389 10.64 5.23 -3.62
CA VAL A 389 11.97 4.98 -4.18
C VAL A 389 11.90 4.88 -5.72
N PRO A 390 12.71 5.64 -6.47
CA PRO A 390 12.82 5.51 -7.91
C PRO A 390 13.37 4.13 -8.33
N ILE A 391 12.74 3.51 -9.32
CA ILE A 391 13.18 2.26 -9.94
C ILE A 391 14.18 2.61 -11.04
N ALA A 392 15.46 2.31 -10.85
CA ALA A 392 16.47 2.51 -11.89
C ALA A 392 16.30 1.48 -13.03
N VAL A 393 16.22 1.96 -14.27
CA VAL A 393 16.22 1.11 -15.47
C VAL A 393 17.67 0.83 -15.81
N ARG A 394 18.15 -0.36 -15.45
CA ARG A 394 19.52 -0.81 -15.74
C ARG A 394 19.49 -1.79 -16.93
N GLN A 395 20.14 -2.94 -16.79
CA GLN A 395 20.17 -3.97 -17.83
C GLN A 395 18.80 -4.61 -18.08
N GLN A 396 17.93 -4.65 -17.06
CA GLN A 396 16.59 -5.20 -17.21
C GLN A 396 15.56 -4.09 -17.48
N PRO A 397 14.69 -4.28 -18.48
CA PRO A 397 13.65 -3.31 -18.78
C PRO A 397 12.56 -3.29 -17.71
N VAL A 398 12.05 -2.09 -17.43
CA VAL A 398 11.01 -1.89 -16.41
C VAL A 398 9.65 -1.80 -17.06
N ALA A 399 8.69 -2.59 -16.57
CA ALA A 399 7.30 -2.50 -16.98
C ALA A 399 6.64 -1.21 -16.48
N LEU A 400 6.02 -0.48 -17.40
CA LEU A 400 5.38 0.81 -17.16
C LEU A 400 3.91 0.64 -16.76
N GLN A 401 3.47 1.45 -15.80
CA GLN A 401 2.10 1.54 -15.32
C GLN A 401 1.49 2.90 -15.65
N ASP A 402 0.17 2.96 -15.75
CA ASP A 402 -0.53 4.23 -15.97
C ASP A 402 -0.23 5.23 -14.85
N GLY A 403 0.23 6.43 -15.21
CA GLY A 403 0.60 7.48 -14.28
C GLY A 403 2.07 7.49 -13.86
N ASP A 404 2.88 6.53 -14.31
CA ASP A 404 4.32 6.50 -14.00
C ASP A 404 5.02 7.78 -14.48
N LEU A 405 5.94 8.29 -13.65
CA LEU A 405 6.86 9.36 -14.01
C LEU A 405 8.19 8.74 -14.42
N ILE A 406 8.62 8.99 -15.64
CA ILE A 406 9.86 8.48 -16.21
C ILE A 406 10.85 9.64 -16.27
N TYR A 407 12.01 9.45 -15.64
CA TYR A 407 13.12 10.38 -15.67
C TYR A 407 14.20 9.86 -16.61
N PHE A 408 14.59 10.69 -17.58
CA PHE A 408 15.71 10.48 -18.48
C PHE A 408 16.80 11.47 -18.05
N GLY A 409 17.77 11.03 -17.25
CA GLY A 409 18.57 11.94 -16.42
C GLY A 409 17.66 12.81 -15.54
N LYS A 410 17.70 14.13 -15.72
CA LYS A 410 16.82 15.10 -15.03
C LYS A 410 15.54 15.45 -15.79
N ALA A 411 15.44 15.10 -17.08
CA ALA A 411 14.23 15.34 -17.86
C ALA A 411 13.13 14.39 -17.41
N CYS A 412 11.87 14.85 -17.39
CA CYS A 412 10.77 14.11 -16.77
C CYS A 412 9.58 14.03 -17.73
N VAL A 413 9.02 12.83 -17.86
CA VAL A 413 7.90 12.54 -18.73
C VAL A 413 6.88 11.67 -17.98
N ARG A 414 5.61 12.02 -18.06
CA ARG A 414 4.52 11.20 -17.52
C ARG A 414 4.03 10.20 -18.56
N PHE A 415 3.96 8.94 -18.19
CA PHE A 415 3.42 7.86 -19.01
C PHE A 415 1.95 7.59 -18.66
N ASN A 416 1.10 7.51 -19.68
CA ASN A 416 -0.31 7.16 -19.51
C ASN A 416 -0.73 6.12 -20.55
N THR A 417 -1.36 5.04 -20.08
CA THR A 417 -1.97 4.06 -20.98
C THR A 417 -3.29 4.62 -21.49
N GLY A 418 -3.59 4.44 -22.78
CA GLY A 418 -4.76 5.01 -23.45
C GLY A 418 -6.09 4.47 -22.93
N GLY A 419 -6.55 5.00 -21.79
CA GLY A 419 -7.93 5.01 -21.36
C GLY A 419 -8.31 6.46 -21.12
N ARG A 420 -9.29 6.98 -21.86
CA ARG A 420 -9.96 8.23 -21.49
C ARG A 420 -10.29 8.16 -19.99
N ARG A 421 -9.66 9.01 -19.17
CA ARG A 421 -10.32 9.44 -17.93
C ARG A 421 -11.60 10.14 -18.39
N ARG A 422 -12.73 9.44 -18.29
CA ARG A 422 -14.01 10.11 -18.16
C ARG A 422 -13.92 10.83 -16.82
N THR A 423 -13.61 12.12 -16.87
CA THR A 423 -14.02 13.07 -15.85
C THR A 423 -15.54 13.05 -15.88
N GLY A 424 -16.13 12.40 -14.89
CA GLY A 424 -17.54 12.45 -14.56
C GLY A 424 -17.65 12.84 -13.10
#